data_AF-A0A0F5ISX3-F1
#
_entry.id   AF-A0A0F5ISX3-F1
#
_cell.length_a   1.000
_cell.length_b   1.000
_cell.length_c   1.000
_cell.angle_alpha   90.00
_cell.angle_beta   90.00
_cell.angle_gamma   90.00
#
_symmetry.space_group_name_H-M   'P 1'
#
loop_
_entity.id
_entity.type
_entity.pdbx_description
1 polymer ?
#
loop_
_entity_poly.entity_id
_entity_poly.type
_entity_poly.pdbx_seq_one_letter_code
_entity_poly.pdbx_strand_id
1 'polypeptide(L)'
;MISVKCPHCHVGLKVDEGKLPLDLTSFKCPKCKQPIPVSLLQLGKQGLDADQDTILVNPVSNGTGQLTVVGDSATPEQIFPLNEGIAIIGRKSNASNATIGIATADKSMSREHIRIEVKKDPKGGYKHFLSDNNSKNHTLYNSNYLENGEVVVLKNNDEIIIGHTVLRFNE
;
A
#
# COMPACT_ATOMS: atom_id res chain seq x y z
N MET A 1 18.20 -20.67 17.79
CA MET A 1 18.49 -20.78 16.34
C MET A 1 17.23 -20.62 15.51
N ILE A 2 17.04 -19.45 14.90
CA ILE A 2 16.08 -19.22 13.81
C ILE A 2 16.78 -19.54 12.48
N SER A 3 16.08 -20.18 11.55
CA SER A 3 16.57 -20.34 10.17
C SER A 3 15.97 -19.25 9.28
N VAL A 4 16.80 -18.37 8.71
CA VAL A 4 16.39 -17.30 7.81
C VAL A 4 17.08 -17.44 6.46
N LYS A 5 16.31 -17.29 5.38
CA LYS A 5 16.88 -17.25 4.03
C LYS A 5 17.35 -15.84 3.71
N CYS A 6 18.56 -15.72 3.18
CA CYS A 6 19.04 -14.45 2.70
C CYS A 6 18.22 -14.00 1.47
N PRO A 7 17.67 -12.77 1.44
CA PRO A 7 16.89 -12.28 0.30
C PRO A 7 17.75 -12.04 -0.95
N HIS A 8 19.07 -11.91 -0.80
CA HIS A 8 19.98 -11.62 -1.91
C HIS A 8 20.58 -12.87 -2.56
N CYS A 9 20.85 -13.93 -1.78
CA CYS A 9 21.50 -15.14 -2.29
C CYS A 9 20.76 -16.44 -1.98
N HIS A 10 19.59 -16.33 -1.36
CA HIS A 10 18.70 -17.44 -1.00
C HIS A 10 19.32 -18.52 -0.11
N VAL A 11 20.51 -18.27 0.45
CA VAL A 11 21.18 -19.20 1.35
C VAL A 11 20.46 -19.24 2.70
N GLY A 12 20.23 -20.44 3.24
CA GLY A 12 19.70 -20.60 4.60
C GLY A 12 20.76 -20.29 5.64
N LEU A 13 20.45 -19.38 6.56
CA LEU A 13 21.30 -18.96 7.67
C LEU A 13 20.65 -19.40 8.98
N LYS A 14 21.44 -19.98 9.88
CA LYS A 14 21.02 -20.26 11.25
C LYS A 14 21.52 -19.14 12.15
N VAL A 15 20.60 -18.39 12.75
CA VAL A 15 20.89 -17.22 13.59
C VAL A 15 20.43 -17.49 15.01
N ASP A 16 21.30 -17.25 15.99
CA ASP A 16 20.95 -17.35 17.41
C ASP A 16 20.48 -16.01 17.95
N GLU A 17 19.17 -15.88 18.18
CA GLU A 17 18.56 -14.68 18.79
C GLU A 17 19.25 -14.26 20.10
N GLY A 18 19.63 -15.22 20.95
CA GLY A 18 20.23 -14.95 22.26
C GLY A 18 21.64 -14.33 22.23
N LYS A 19 22.24 -14.15 21.05
CA LYS A 19 23.57 -13.52 20.86
C LYS A 19 23.50 -12.21 20.08
N LEU A 20 22.30 -11.74 19.71
CA LEU A 20 22.14 -10.49 18.98
C LEU A 20 21.91 -9.33 19.96
N PRO A 21 22.71 -8.25 19.89
CA PRO A 21 22.43 -7.05 20.67
C PRO A 21 21.11 -6.42 20.20
N LEU A 22 20.33 -5.92 21.16
CA LEU A 22 18.98 -5.38 20.94
C LEU A 22 18.94 -4.18 19.95
N ASP A 23 20.07 -3.51 19.72
CA ASP A 23 20.21 -2.36 18.80
C ASP A 23 20.57 -2.75 17.34
N LEU A 24 20.62 -4.05 17.01
CA LEU A 24 20.99 -4.46 15.66
C LEU A 24 19.81 -4.41 14.69
N THR A 25 19.81 -3.46 13.77
CA THR A 25 18.76 -3.31 12.73
C THR A 25 18.97 -4.26 11.54
N SER A 26 20.22 -4.66 11.27
CA SER A 26 20.57 -5.61 10.20
C SER A 26 21.88 -6.37 10.48
N PHE A 27 21.99 -7.60 9.97
CA PHE A 27 23.21 -8.43 10.04
C PHE A 27 23.71 -8.80 8.64
N LYS A 28 25.02 -8.97 8.45
CA LYS A 28 25.57 -9.28 7.12
C LYS A 28 25.46 -10.77 6.79
N CYS A 29 25.04 -11.08 5.56
CA CYS A 29 25.08 -12.45 5.06
C CYS A 29 26.53 -12.93 4.91
N PRO A 30 26.91 -14.12 5.42
CA PRO A 30 28.27 -14.66 5.25
C PRO A 30 28.61 -15.03 3.79
N LYS A 31 27.61 -15.28 2.94
CA LYS A 31 27.83 -15.66 1.53
C LYS A 31 27.90 -14.46 0.57
N CYS A 32 26.97 -13.52 0.65
CA CYS A 32 26.92 -12.37 -0.27
C CYS A 32 27.35 -11.04 0.37
N LYS A 33 27.67 -11.02 1.66
CA LYS A 33 28.06 -9.83 2.45
C LYS A 33 27.02 -8.71 2.50
N GLN A 34 25.85 -8.89 1.90
CA GLN A 34 24.74 -7.92 1.92
C GLN A 34 24.05 -7.91 3.30
N PRO A 35 23.55 -6.74 3.74
CA PRO A 35 22.83 -6.62 5.01
C PRO A 35 21.45 -7.30 4.91
N ILE A 36 21.08 -8.03 5.95
CA ILE A 36 19.79 -8.70 6.14
C ILE A 36 19.11 -8.03 7.33
N PRO A 37 17.94 -7.39 7.16
CA PRO A 37 17.24 -6.75 8.26
C PRO A 37 16.76 -7.79 9.29
N VAL A 38 16.90 -7.44 10.58
CA VAL A 38 16.50 -8.31 11.70
C VAL A 38 14.99 -8.54 11.75
N SER A 39 14.19 -7.65 11.16
CA SER A 39 12.74 -7.79 11.01
C SER A 39 12.31 -9.08 10.30
N LEU A 40 13.18 -9.66 9.46
CA LEU A 40 12.94 -10.96 8.82
C LEU A 40 13.02 -12.16 9.79
N LEU A 41 13.60 -11.97 10.99
CA LEU A 41 13.64 -12.99 12.03
C LEU A 41 12.28 -13.14 12.73
N GLN A 42 11.50 -12.06 12.86
CA GLN A 42 10.20 -12.06 13.56
C GLN A 42 9.11 -12.89 12.86
N LEU A 43 9.22 -13.14 11.55
CA LEU A 43 8.22 -13.92 10.79
C LEU A 43 8.21 -15.42 11.13
N GLY A 44 9.20 -15.92 11.88
CA GLY A 44 9.33 -17.35 12.19
C GLY A 44 8.42 -17.89 13.31
N LYS A 45 7.51 -17.09 13.88
CA LYS A 45 6.68 -17.48 15.04
C LYS A 45 5.20 -17.83 14.75
N GLN A 46 4.77 -17.91 13.50
CA GLN A 46 3.46 -18.48 13.19
C GLN A 46 3.63 -19.71 12.30
N GLY A 47 3.59 -20.87 12.94
CA GLY A 47 3.43 -22.14 12.26
C GLY A 47 1.97 -22.33 11.84
N LEU A 48 1.83 -22.90 10.64
CA LEU A 48 0.76 -23.80 10.19
C LEU A 48 -0.67 -23.27 10.29
N ASP A 49 -1.23 -22.82 9.16
CA ASP A 49 -2.21 -23.62 8.42
C ASP A 49 -2.60 -22.98 7.07
N ALA A 50 -2.76 -23.86 6.09
CA ALA A 50 -3.50 -23.77 4.84
C ALA A 50 -3.66 -22.43 4.08
N ASP A 51 -3.05 -22.41 2.89
CA ASP A 51 -3.69 -22.01 1.62
C ASP A 51 -4.40 -20.65 1.57
N GLN A 52 -3.66 -19.59 1.19
CA GLN A 52 -4.01 -18.68 0.10
C GLN A 52 -3.02 -17.51 -0.02
N ASP A 53 -2.61 -17.29 -1.27
CA ASP A 53 -2.05 -16.10 -1.91
C ASP A 53 -1.03 -15.20 -1.18
N THR A 54 0.05 -15.00 -1.91
CA THR A 54 1.27 -14.27 -1.56
C THR A 54 0.95 -12.79 -1.24
N ILE A 55 0.85 -12.44 0.03
CA ILE A 55 0.83 -11.03 0.44
C ILE A 55 2.26 -10.51 0.45
N LEU A 56 2.63 -9.80 -0.63
CA LEU A 56 3.76 -8.88 -0.66
C LEU A 56 3.47 -7.76 0.35
N VAL A 57 3.93 -7.92 1.59
CA VAL A 57 3.95 -6.84 2.57
C VAL A 57 5.08 -5.90 2.17
N ASN A 58 4.78 -4.91 1.32
CA ASN A 58 5.63 -3.73 1.21
C ASN A 58 5.72 -3.10 2.61
N PRO A 59 6.90 -2.65 3.05
CA PRO A 59 7.02 -1.97 4.33
C PRO A 59 6.06 -0.78 4.35
N VAL A 60 5.19 -0.74 5.35
CA VAL A 60 4.33 0.40 5.64
C VAL A 60 5.25 1.60 5.83
N SER A 61 5.34 2.44 4.82
CA SER A 61 5.97 3.75 4.89
C SER A 61 5.10 4.60 5.82
N ASN A 62 5.40 4.55 7.12
CA ASN A 62 4.72 5.22 8.24
C ASN A 62 4.72 6.78 8.16
N GLY A 63 4.54 7.39 6.99
CA GLY A 63 4.50 8.85 6.90
C GLY A 63 4.06 9.46 5.56
N THR A 64 3.71 8.66 4.55
CA THR A 64 3.17 9.17 3.27
C THR A 64 1.66 8.96 3.13
N GLY A 65 0.94 8.62 4.20
CA GLY A 65 -0.50 8.34 4.18
C GLY A 65 -0.89 7.00 3.55
N GLN A 66 -2.13 6.60 3.76
CA GLN A 66 -2.74 5.37 3.26
C GLN A 66 -4.18 5.64 2.78
N LEU A 67 -4.63 4.76 1.89
CA LEU A 67 -5.99 4.73 1.38
C LEU A 67 -6.67 3.45 1.86
N THR A 68 -7.73 3.62 2.64
CA THR A 68 -8.52 2.52 3.18
C THR A 68 -9.80 2.38 2.35
N VAL A 69 -10.01 1.22 1.74
CA VAL A 69 -11.27 0.85 1.08
C VAL A 69 -12.22 0.37 2.16
N VAL A 70 -13.36 1.05 2.33
CA VAL A 70 -14.38 0.61 3.28
C VAL A 70 -15.09 -0.60 2.68
N GLY A 71 -15.10 -1.71 3.42
CA GLY A 71 -15.72 -2.95 2.97
C GLY A 71 -17.25 -2.84 2.83
N ASP A 72 -17.79 -3.40 1.76
CA ASP A 72 -19.21 -3.56 1.49
C ASP A 72 -19.51 -4.95 0.90
N SER A 73 -20.76 -5.22 0.51
CA SER A 73 -21.18 -6.52 -0.05
C SER A 73 -20.51 -6.89 -1.38
N ALA A 74 -19.99 -5.91 -2.14
CA ALA A 74 -19.36 -6.06 -3.44
C ALA A 74 -17.83 -5.87 -3.39
N THR A 75 -17.32 -5.24 -2.34
CA THR A 75 -15.93 -4.79 -2.20
C THR A 75 -15.39 -5.18 -0.83
N PRO A 76 -14.44 -6.13 -0.73
CA PRO A 76 -13.78 -6.38 0.54
C PRO A 76 -12.93 -5.18 1.00
N GLU A 77 -12.80 -5.02 2.31
CA GLU A 77 -11.90 -4.04 2.92
C GLU A 77 -10.45 -4.29 2.48
N GLN A 78 -9.77 -3.22 2.07
CA GLN A 78 -8.40 -3.25 1.55
C GLN A 78 -7.67 -1.98 1.98
N ILE A 79 -6.38 -2.08 2.29
CA ILE A 79 -5.56 -0.94 2.70
C ILE A 79 -4.39 -0.81 1.74
N PHE A 80 -4.18 0.39 1.20
CA PHE A 80 -3.10 0.68 0.27
C PHE A 80 -2.23 1.82 0.79
N PRO A 81 -0.92 1.60 1.05
CA PRO A 81 -0.01 2.68 1.38
C PRO A 81 0.19 3.57 0.15
N LEU A 82 0.21 4.90 0.37
CA LEU A 82 0.54 5.86 -0.67
C LEU A 82 2.03 6.16 -0.61
N ASN A 83 2.67 6.23 -1.77
CA ASN A 83 4.09 6.54 -1.92
C ASN A 83 4.24 7.84 -2.70
N GLU A 84 5.41 8.49 -2.57
CA GLU A 84 5.74 9.67 -3.37
C GLU A 84 5.60 9.39 -4.88
N GLY A 85 5.03 10.35 -5.60
CA GLY A 85 4.76 10.23 -7.03
C GLY A 85 3.27 10.15 -7.33
N ILE A 86 2.92 9.49 -8.45
CA ILE A 86 1.56 9.43 -8.98
C ILE A 86 1.02 8.01 -8.81
N ALA A 87 -0.09 7.88 -8.10
CA ALA A 87 -0.85 6.65 -7.98
C ALA A 87 -2.15 6.78 -8.79
N ILE A 88 -2.31 5.92 -9.80
CA ILE A 88 -3.58 5.74 -10.51
C ILE A 88 -4.35 4.63 -9.80
N ILE A 89 -5.56 4.94 -9.35
CA ILE A 89 -6.39 4.02 -8.57
C ILE A 89 -7.67 3.73 -9.34
N GLY A 90 -8.07 2.47 -9.34
CA GLY A 90 -9.33 2.04 -9.92
C GLY A 90 -9.56 0.55 -9.73
N ARG A 91 -10.54 0.02 -10.45
CA ARG A 91 -10.91 -1.40 -10.35
C ARG A 91 -9.82 -2.30 -10.93
N LYS A 92 -9.43 -3.32 -10.15
CA LYS A 92 -8.44 -4.33 -10.55
C LYS A 92 -8.85 -4.99 -11.86
N SER A 93 -7.95 -5.00 -12.84
CA SER A 93 -8.13 -5.66 -14.14
C SER A 93 -6.77 -6.02 -14.73
N ASN A 94 -6.68 -7.19 -15.37
CA ASN A 94 -5.45 -7.66 -16.03
C ASN A 94 -5.02 -6.78 -17.23
N ALA A 95 -5.90 -5.91 -17.71
CA ALA A 95 -5.65 -5.02 -18.84
C ALA A 95 -5.47 -3.54 -18.43
N SER A 96 -5.41 -3.23 -17.13
CA SER A 96 -5.26 -1.85 -16.62
C SER A 96 -3.80 -1.56 -16.25
N ASN A 97 -3.38 -0.31 -16.43
CA ASN A 97 -2.09 0.20 -15.94
C ASN A 97 -2.21 0.88 -14.56
N ALA A 98 -3.36 0.76 -13.88
CA ALA A 98 -3.56 1.31 -12.55
C ALA A 98 -2.48 0.83 -11.58
N THR A 99 -1.84 1.78 -10.90
CA THR A 99 -0.84 1.53 -9.86
C THR A 99 -1.45 0.78 -8.68
N ILE A 100 -2.69 1.12 -8.34
CA ILE A 100 -3.47 0.50 -7.27
C ILE A 100 -4.78 -0.02 -7.87
N GLY A 101 -4.88 -1.35 -7.96
CA GLY A 101 -6.09 -2.03 -8.42
C GLY A 101 -6.91 -2.54 -7.25
N ILE A 102 -8.05 -1.91 -6.97
CA ILE A 102 -9.00 -2.33 -5.94
C ILE A 102 -9.73 -3.59 -6.41
N ALA A 103 -9.64 -4.67 -5.64
CA ALA A 103 -10.45 -5.85 -5.88
C ALA A 103 -11.90 -5.53 -5.50
N THR A 104 -12.77 -5.37 -6.49
CA THR A 104 -14.19 -5.09 -6.29
C THR A 104 -15.02 -5.70 -7.41
N ALA A 105 -16.24 -6.14 -7.08
CA ALA A 105 -17.27 -6.52 -8.04
C ALA A 105 -18.03 -5.30 -8.62
N ASP A 106 -17.79 -4.10 -8.10
CA ASP A 106 -18.44 -2.87 -8.55
C ASP A 106 -18.00 -2.49 -9.98
N LYS A 107 -18.89 -2.72 -10.95
CA LYS A 107 -18.65 -2.38 -12.36
C LYS A 107 -18.78 -0.88 -12.66
N SER A 108 -19.32 -0.10 -11.72
CA SER A 108 -19.41 1.35 -11.86
C SER A 108 -18.05 2.03 -11.60
N MET A 109 -17.16 1.38 -10.86
CA MET A 109 -15.77 1.81 -10.75
C MET A 109 -15.01 1.58 -12.07
N SER A 110 -14.38 2.65 -12.55
CA SER A 110 -13.52 2.64 -13.73
C SER A 110 -12.20 1.92 -13.43
N ARG A 111 -11.57 1.34 -14.46
CA ARG A 111 -10.28 0.63 -14.29
C ARG A 111 -9.16 1.58 -13.86
N GLU A 112 -9.26 2.85 -14.25
CA GLU A 112 -8.41 3.97 -13.87
C GLU A 112 -9.37 5.13 -13.54
N HIS A 113 -9.75 5.29 -12.27
CA HIS A 113 -10.86 6.17 -11.89
C HIS A 113 -10.37 7.49 -11.30
N ILE A 114 -9.41 7.43 -10.37
CA ILE A 114 -8.82 8.61 -9.75
C ILE A 114 -7.31 8.59 -9.87
N ARG A 115 -6.74 9.78 -9.72
CA ARG A 115 -5.31 10.01 -9.64
C ARG A 115 -5.01 10.72 -8.33
N ILE A 116 -4.14 10.11 -7.52
CA ILE A 116 -3.57 10.74 -6.33
C ILE A 116 -2.09 11.02 -6.58
N GLU A 117 -1.69 12.27 -6.42
CA GLU A 117 -0.29 12.69 -6.51
C GLU A 117 0.23 13.07 -5.14
N VAL A 118 1.30 12.42 -4.70
CA VAL A 118 1.94 12.63 -3.40
C VAL A 118 3.23 13.39 -3.62
N LYS A 119 3.31 14.61 -3.06
CA LYS A 119 4.49 15.47 -3.12
C LYS A 119 5.05 15.75 -1.75
N LYS A 120 6.38 15.76 -1.63
CA LYS A 120 7.04 16.23 -0.43
C LYS A 120 6.94 17.76 -0.33
N ASP A 121 6.44 18.25 0.79
CA ASP A 121 6.44 19.67 1.13
C ASP A 121 7.86 20.11 1.54
N PRO A 122 8.31 21.32 1.17
CA PRO A 122 9.60 21.88 1.64
C PRO A 122 9.77 21.87 3.17
N LYS A 123 8.68 21.85 3.95
CA LYS A 123 8.69 21.77 5.41
C LYS A 123 8.87 20.36 5.97
N GLY A 124 8.98 19.34 5.11
CA GLY A 124 9.27 17.96 5.49
C GLY A 124 8.08 17.00 5.56
N GLY A 125 6.85 17.49 5.36
CA GLY A 125 5.63 16.64 5.26
C GLY A 125 5.31 16.20 3.83
N TYR A 126 4.17 15.54 3.65
CA TYR A 126 3.64 15.18 2.33
C TYR A 126 2.30 15.85 2.07
N LYS A 127 2.02 16.15 0.81
CA LYS A 127 0.73 16.65 0.33
C LYS A 127 0.19 15.71 -0.71
N HIS A 128 -1.10 15.43 -0.61
CA HIS A 128 -1.82 14.47 -1.44
C HIS A 128 -2.86 15.20 -2.25
N PHE A 129 -2.70 15.18 -3.56
CA PHE A 129 -3.55 15.86 -4.50
C PHE A 129 -4.43 14.83 -5.19
N LEU A 130 -5.74 14.86 -4.93
CA LEU A 130 -6.74 14.02 -5.58
C LEU A 130 -7.30 14.75 -6.81
N SER A 131 -7.46 14.00 -7.89
CA SER A 131 -8.14 14.42 -9.12
C SER A 131 -8.89 13.25 -9.74
N ASP A 132 -9.99 13.54 -10.42
CA ASP A 132 -10.67 12.56 -11.27
C ASP A 132 -9.81 12.24 -12.50
N ASN A 133 -9.78 10.98 -12.94
CA ASN A 133 -8.99 10.53 -14.08
C ASN A 133 -9.85 10.26 -15.33
N ASN A 134 -10.74 11.20 -15.67
CA ASN A 134 -11.75 11.05 -16.73
C ASN A 134 -12.63 9.80 -16.51
N SER A 135 -13.06 9.60 -15.26
CA SER A 135 -13.87 8.47 -14.88
C SER A 135 -15.27 8.57 -15.51
N LYS A 136 -15.92 7.42 -15.73
CA LYS A 136 -17.26 7.38 -16.35
C LYS A 136 -18.36 7.90 -15.43
N ASN A 137 -18.22 7.68 -14.11
CA ASN A 137 -19.27 7.97 -13.13
C ASN A 137 -18.94 9.16 -12.21
N HIS A 138 -17.84 9.87 -12.51
CA HIS A 138 -17.30 10.95 -11.70
C HIS A 138 -16.88 10.51 -10.29
N THR A 139 -16.05 11.34 -9.67
CA THR A 139 -15.58 11.13 -8.30
C THR A 139 -16.31 12.06 -7.36
N LEU A 140 -16.83 11.54 -6.25
CA LEU A 140 -17.44 12.33 -5.20
C LEU A 140 -16.44 12.46 -4.03
N TYR A 141 -16.05 13.68 -3.70
CA TYR A 141 -15.15 14.01 -2.60
C TYR A 141 -15.92 14.77 -1.52
N ASN A 142 -15.97 14.23 -0.29
CA ASN A 142 -16.69 14.82 0.84
C ASN A 142 -18.10 15.33 0.46
N SER A 143 -18.89 14.47 -0.20
CA SER A 143 -20.24 14.76 -0.70
C SER A 143 -20.36 15.76 -1.87
N ASN A 144 -19.26 16.19 -2.48
CA ASN A 144 -19.25 17.08 -3.65
C ASN A 144 -18.59 16.39 -4.85
N TYR A 145 -19.15 16.54 -6.05
CA TYR A 145 -18.52 16.00 -7.25
C TYR A 145 -17.29 16.83 -7.61
N LEU A 146 -16.20 16.15 -7.95
CA LEU A 146 -15.05 16.81 -8.54
C LEU A 146 -15.37 17.22 -9.98
N GLU A 147 -15.18 18.49 -10.28
CA GLU A 147 -15.32 19.02 -11.63
C GLU A 147 -14.16 18.57 -12.53
N ASN A 148 -14.35 18.66 -13.86
CA ASN A 148 -13.32 18.24 -14.79
C ASN A 148 -12.04 19.08 -14.65
N GLY A 149 -10.92 18.43 -14.34
CA GLY A 149 -9.63 19.08 -14.09
C GLY A 149 -9.50 19.70 -12.69
N GLU A 150 -10.48 19.52 -11.82
CA GLU A 150 -10.37 19.93 -10.42
C GLU A 150 -9.36 19.07 -9.66
N VAL A 151 -8.58 19.73 -8.81
CA VAL A 151 -7.60 19.06 -7.94
C VAL A 151 -7.83 19.53 -6.52
N VAL A 152 -8.09 18.59 -5.62
CA VAL A 152 -8.30 18.86 -4.19
C VAL A 152 -7.13 18.30 -3.37
N VAL A 153 -6.84 18.94 -2.24
CA VAL A 153 -5.83 18.45 -1.30
C VAL A 153 -6.52 17.60 -0.25
N LEU A 154 -6.14 16.32 -0.16
CA LEU A 154 -6.67 15.40 0.83
C LEU A 154 -6.16 15.75 2.24
N LYS A 155 -7.02 15.51 3.21
CA LYS A 155 -6.82 15.66 4.64
C LYS A 155 -7.23 14.38 5.34
N ASN A 156 -6.61 14.11 6.48
CA ASN A 156 -6.90 12.92 7.26
C ASN A 156 -8.42 12.75 7.53
N ASN A 157 -8.92 11.53 7.26
CA ASN A 157 -10.33 11.12 7.29
C ASN A 157 -11.25 11.63 6.17
N ASP A 158 -10.70 12.25 5.13
CA ASP A 158 -11.50 12.60 3.96
C ASP A 158 -12.08 11.36 3.29
N GLU A 159 -13.31 11.52 2.78
CA GLU A 159 -14.06 10.49 2.11
C GLU A 159 -14.09 10.73 0.60
N ILE A 160 -13.82 9.67 -0.15
CA ILE A 160 -13.80 9.66 -1.61
C ILE A 160 -14.67 8.49 -2.05
N ILE A 161 -15.71 8.77 -2.84
CA ILE A 161 -16.60 7.75 -3.38
C ILE A 161 -16.37 7.67 -4.88
N ILE A 162 -16.08 6.46 -5.34
CA ILE A 162 -15.81 6.15 -6.73
C ILE A 162 -16.68 4.97 -7.17
N GLY A 163 -17.64 5.24 -8.04
CA GLY A 163 -18.72 4.29 -8.28
C GLY A 163 -19.59 4.13 -7.02
N HIS A 164 -19.67 2.92 -6.48
CA HIS A 164 -20.33 2.62 -5.21
C HIS A 164 -19.35 2.31 -4.08
N THR A 165 -18.05 2.30 -4.35
CA THR A 165 -17.02 2.01 -3.35
C THR A 165 -16.62 3.29 -2.62
N VAL A 166 -16.59 3.20 -1.29
CA VAL A 166 -16.12 4.27 -0.40
C VAL A 166 -14.66 4.06 -0.05
N LEU A 167 -13.87 5.12 -0.21
CA LEU A 167 -12.47 5.19 0.17
C LEU A 167 -12.30 6.24 1.25
N ARG A 168 -11.42 5.96 2.22
CA ARG A 168 -11.03 6.90 3.26
C ARG A 168 -9.53 7.13 3.20
N PHE A 169 -9.13 8.39 3.16
CA PHE A 169 -7.72 8.76 3.25
C PHE A 169 -7.32 8.91 4.73
N ASN A 170 -6.17 8.35 5.10
CA ASN A 170 -5.58 8.47 6.42
C ASN A 170 -4.12 8.91 6.29
N GLU A 171 -3.68 9.88 7.08
CA GLU A 171 -2.29 10.39 7.06
C GLU A 171 -1.37 9.63 8.03
#